data_AF-A0AAF0ZSC9-F1
#
_entry.id   AF-A0AAF0ZSC9-F1
#
_cell.length_a   1.000
_cell.length_b   1.000
_cell.length_c   1.000
_cell.angle_alpha   90.00
_cell.angle_beta   90.00
_cell.angle_gamma   90.00
#
_symmetry.space_group_name_H-M   'P 1'
#
loop_
_entity.id
_entity.type
_entity.pdbx_description
1 polymer ?
#
loop_
_entity_poly.entity_id
_entity_poly.type
_entity_poly.pdbx_seq_one_letter_code
_entity_poly.pdbx_strand_id
1 'polypeptide(L)'
;MNLLEFLGSKVGEDLQNFIDNVKKILGVMQVTGNENVELASYQLKDVAYIWFTKWKDNMGADATPLTWDCFTRAFLDRFFPRELREVRHKSVWN
;
A
#
# COMPACT_ATOMS: atom_id res chain seq x y z
N MET A 1 16.39 -10.18 -8.10
CA MET A 1 15.61 -8.92 -8.10
C MET A 1 15.82 -8.26 -6.76
N ASN A 2 16.25 -6.98 -6.72
CA ASN A 2 16.20 -6.24 -5.47
C ASN A 2 14.74 -5.84 -5.26
N LEU A 3 14.01 -6.68 -4.52
CA LEU A 3 12.60 -6.48 -4.22
C LEU A 3 12.54 -5.26 -3.31
N LEU A 4 12.00 -4.13 -3.79
CA LEU A 4 11.92 -2.91 -2.98
C LEU A 4 11.09 -3.18 -1.74
N GLU A 5 11.76 -3.28 -0.60
CA GLU A 5 11.12 -3.43 0.70
C GLU A 5 10.53 -2.09 1.12
N PHE A 6 9.32 -2.11 1.65
CA PHE A 6 8.71 -0.95 2.29
C PHE A 6 8.60 -1.20 3.79
N LEU A 7 9.34 -0.43 4.59
CA LEU A 7 9.38 -0.58 6.04
C LEU A 7 8.23 0.17 6.72
N GLY A 8 7.83 1.32 6.16
CA GLY A 8 6.80 2.19 6.71
C GLY A 8 7.25 3.02 7.92
N SER A 9 8.53 2.91 8.31
CA SER A 9 9.14 3.61 9.44
C SER A 9 10.20 4.63 9.03
N LYS A 10 10.68 4.59 7.77
CA LYS A 10 11.76 5.47 7.30
C LYS A 10 11.20 6.75 6.69
N VAL A 11 11.75 7.88 7.14
CA VAL A 11 11.49 9.18 6.52
C VAL A 11 12.08 9.18 5.11
N GLY A 12 11.26 9.60 4.13
CA GLY A 12 11.67 9.65 2.72
C GLY A 12 11.46 8.37 1.93
N GLU A 13 10.81 7.34 2.48
CA GLU A 13 10.32 6.23 1.66
C GLU A 13 9.30 6.73 0.62
N ASP A 14 9.54 6.36 -0.63
CA ASP A 14 8.67 6.76 -1.74
C ASP A 14 7.52 5.76 -1.90
N LEU A 15 6.38 6.15 -1.35
CA LEU A 15 5.14 5.39 -1.35
C LEU A 15 4.61 5.12 -2.77
N GLN A 16 4.78 6.09 -3.68
CA GLN A 16 4.27 5.99 -5.05
C GLN A 16 5.16 5.06 -5.87
N ASN A 17 6.48 5.21 -5.75
CA ASN A 17 7.43 4.30 -6.38
C ASN A 17 7.24 2.85 -5.90
N PHE A 18 6.93 2.63 -4.62
CA PHE A 18 6.59 1.29 -4.12
C PHE A 18 5.36 0.71 -4.86
N ILE A 19 4.25 1.44 -4.89
CA ILE A 19 3.00 1.01 -5.55
C ILE A 19 3.23 0.72 -7.04
N ASP A 20 3.98 1.58 -7.74
CA ASP A 20 4.20 1.44 -9.17
C ASP A 20 5.09 0.24 -9.51
N ASN A 21 6.10 -0.03 -8.67
CA ASN A 21 6.93 -1.22 -8.83
C ASN A 21 6.15 -2.51 -8.56
N VAL A 22 5.30 -2.54 -7.53
CA VAL A 22 4.40 -3.67 -7.28
C VAL A 22 3.47 -3.89 -8.48
N LYS A 23 2.79 -2.84 -8.97
CA LYS A 23 1.92 -2.93 -10.15
C LYS A 23 2.64 -3.46 -11.39
N LYS A 24 3.89 -3.04 -11.62
CA LYS A 24 4.71 -3.52 -12.73
C LYS A 24 4.97 -5.02 -12.62
N ILE A 25 5.33 -5.51 -11.43
CA ILE A 25 5.57 -6.95 -11.19
C ILE A 25 4.28 -7.74 -11.38
N LEU A 26 3.18 -7.30 -10.77
CA LEU A 26 1.87 -7.96 -10.90
C LEU A 26 1.39 -8.00 -12.35
N GLY A 27 1.60 -6.92 -13.11
CA GLY A 27 1.28 -6.85 -14.53
C GLY A 27 2.10 -7.82 -15.38
N VAL A 28 3.39 -8.00 -15.09
CA VAL A 28 4.24 -9.01 -15.75
C VAL A 28 3.78 -10.43 -15.42
N MET A 29 3.36 -10.68 -14.18
CA MET A 29 2.89 -11.99 -13.73
C MET A 29 1.43 -12.30 -14.13
N GLN A 30 0.71 -11.33 -14.69
CA GLN A 30 -0.73 -11.42 -15.02
C GLN A 30 -1.61 -11.84 -13.82
N VAL A 31 -1.22 -11.43 -12.62
CA VAL A 31 -1.96 -11.74 -11.38
C VAL A 31 -3.16 -10.82 -11.25
N THR A 32 -4.29 -11.36 -10.79
CA THR A 32 -5.56 -10.62 -10.67
C THR A 32 -6.25 -10.89 -9.33
N GLY A 33 -7.22 -10.05 -8.96
CA GLY A 33 -8.01 -10.24 -7.75
C GLY A 33 -7.19 -10.16 -6.45
N ASN A 34 -7.46 -11.07 -5.52
CA ASN A 34 -6.92 -11.04 -4.16
C ASN A 34 -5.42 -11.40 -4.10
N GLU A 35 -4.94 -12.19 -5.05
CA GLU A 35 -3.54 -12.62 -5.14
C GLU A 35 -2.57 -11.43 -5.24
N ASN A 36 -3.01 -10.32 -5.85
CA ASN A 36 -2.26 -9.08 -5.94
C ASN A 36 -1.89 -8.51 -4.57
N VAL A 37 -2.83 -8.56 -3.63
CA VAL A 37 -2.63 -7.99 -2.28
C VAL A 37 -1.71 -8.88 -1.46
N GLU A 38 -1.87 -10.20 -1.57
CA GLU A 38 -0.97 -11.14 -0.90
C GLU A 38 0.47 -11.00 -1.42
N LEU A 39 0.66 -10.92 -2.74
CA LEU A 39 1.99 -10.72 -3.33
C LEU A 39 2.64 -9.39 -2.92
N ALA A 40 1.86 -8.32 -2.85
CA ALA A 40 2.37 -7.03 -2.36
C ALA A 40 2.81 -7.10 -0.89
N SER A 41 2.12 -7.90 -0.07
CA SER A 41 2.46 -8.06 1.34
C SER A 41 3.86 -8.65 1.58
N TYR A 42 4.37 -9.46 0.66
CA TYR A 42 5.74 -10.01 0.75
C TYR A 42 6.83 -8.92 0.70
N GLN A 43 6.52 -7.76 0.11
CA GLN A 43 7.42 -6.62 0.03
C GLN A 43 7.30 -5.69 1.25
N LEU A 44 6.28 -5.86 2.09
CA LEU A 44 6.13 -5.11 3.33
C LEU A 44 7.02 -5.72 4.42
N LYS A 45 7.67 -4.87 5.20
CA LYS A 45 8.50 -5.25 6.33
C LYS A 45 8.20 -4.36 7.54
N ASP A 46 8.68 -4.77 8.71
CA ASP A 46 8.64 -3.99 9.95
C ASP A 46 7.24 -3.37 10.22
N VAL A 47 7.14 -2.04 10.35
CA VAL A 47 5.90 -1.31 10.67
C VAL A 47 4.84 -1.54 9.61
N ALA A 48 5.22 -1.61 8.33
CA ALA A 48 4.29 -1.85 7.24
C ALA A 48 3.69 -3.26 7.29
N TYR A 49 4.50 -4.27 7.60
CA TYR A 49 4.00 -5.64 7.74
C TYR A 49 3.08 -5.79 8.96
N ILE A 50 3.46 -5.21 10.10
CA ILE A 50 2.63 -5.22 11.33
C ILE A 50 1.29 -4.51 11.09
N TRP A 51 1.28 -3.43 10.32
CA TRP A 51 0.05 -2.75 9.95
C TRP A 51 -0.82 -3.63 9.04
N PHE A 52 -0.23 -4.27 8.03
CA PHE A 52 -0.95 -5.09 7.07
C PHE A 52 -1.69 -6.25 7.74
N THR A 53 -1.04 -6.97 8.66
CA THR A 53 -1.68 -8.07 9.40
C THR A 53 -2.88 -7.59 10.20
N LYS A 54 -2.75 -6.50 10.95
CA LYS A 54 -3.86 -5.89 11.69
C LYS A 54 -4.98 -5.41 10.78
N TRP A 55 -4.64 -4.78 9.67
CA TRP A 55 -5.63 -4.31 8.69
C TRP A 55 -6.43 -5.48 8.09
N LYS A 56 -5.74 -6.58 7.78
CA LYS A 56 -6.35 -7.81 7.26
C LYS A 56 -7.25 -8.48 8.30
N ASP A 57 -6.79 -8.62 9.54
CA ASP A 57 -7.57 -9.21 10.65
C ASP A 57 -8.86 -8.42 10.91
N ASN A 58 -8.79 -7.08 10.81
CA ASN A 58 -9.93 -6.20 11.01
C ASN A 58 -10.99 -6.26 9.90
N MET A 59 -10.68 -6.78 8.71
CA MET A 59 -11.71 -6.96 7.68
C MET A 59 -12.68 -8.11 8.02
N GLY A 60 -12.32 -9.02 8.93
CA GLY A 60 -13.19 -10.14 9.34
C GLY A 60 -13.41 -11.18 8.22
N ALA A 61 -14.03 -12.31 8.58
CA ALA A 61 -14.26 -13.42 7.65
C ALA A 61 -15.35 -13.12 6.59
N ASP A 62 -16.22 -12.15 6.85
CA ASP A 62 -17.43 -11.88 6.06
C ASP A 62 -17.44 -10.53 5.33
N ALA A 63 -16.40 -9.69 5.45
CA ALA A 63 -16.43 -8.35 4.84
C ALA A 63 -15.45 -8.23 3.67
N THR A 64 -16.00 -7.80 2.53
CA THR A 64 -15.37 -7.20 1.35
C THR A 64 -14.17 -7.95 0.77
N PRO A 65 -14.19 -8.35 -0.52
CA PRO A 65 -13.04 -8.96 -1.17
C PRO A 65 -11.75 -8.13 -0.92
N LEU A 66 -10.65 -8.82 -0.61
CA LEU A 66 -9.32 -8.23 -0.44
C LEU A 66 -8.81 -7.72 -1.80
N THR A 67 -9.38 -6.62 -2.28
CA THR A 67 -9.05 -6.05 -3.58
C THR A 67 -7.83 -5.15 -3.50
N TRP A 68 -7.14 -5.02 -4.63
CA TRP A 68 -6.04 -4.08 -4.80
C TRP A 68 -6.44 -2.63 -4.48
N ASP A 69 -7.66 -2.22 -4.82
CA ASP A 69 -8.17 -0.88 -4.52
C ASP A 69 -8.31 -0.64 -3.01
N CYS A 70 -8.91 -1.60 -2.29
CA CYS A 70 -9.01 -1.53 -0.82
C CYS A 70 -7.65 -1.46 -0.16
N PHE A 71 -6.69 -2.29 -0.61
CA PHE A 71 -5.33 -2.29 -0.09
C PHE A 71 -4.64 -0.94 -0.33
N THR A 72 -4.61 -0.46 -1.58
CA THR A 72 -3.91 0.79 -1.92
C THR A 72 -4.49 1.98 -1.18
N ARG A 73 -5.82 2.08 -1.08
CA ARG A 73 -6.47 3.16 -0.31
C ARG A 73 -6.07 3.13 1.17
N ALA A 74 -6.16 1.97 1.83
CA ALA A 74 -5.82 1.85 3.25
C ALA A 74 -4.33 2.09 3.51
N PHE A 75 -3.47 1.61 2.60
CA PHE A 75 -2.02 1.79 2.66
C PHE A 75 -1.63 3.26 2.51
N LEU A 76 -2.21 3.96 1.53
CA LEU A 76 -2.01 5.40 1.37
C LEU A 76 -2.51 6.17 2.59
N ASP A 77 -3.72 5.90 3.08
CA ASP A 77 -4.26 6.60 4.25
C ASP A 77 -3.35 6.45 5.49
N ARG A 78 -2.72 5.28 5.65
CA ARG A 78 -1.80 4.98 6.75
C ARG A 78 -0.44 5.65 6.63
N PHE A 79 0.21 5.54 5.47
CA PHE A 79 1.63 5.90 5.30
C PHE A 79 1.85 7.21 4.55
N PHE A 80 0.81 7.78 3.96
CA PHE A 80 0.94 9.08 3.30
C PHE A 80 1.18 10.18 4.34
N PRO A 81 2.27 10.97 4.22
CA PRO A 81 2.60 12.02 5.17
C PRO A 81 1.43 13.00 5.33
N ARG A 82 1.10 13.35 6.57
CA ARG A 82 -0.03 14.26 6.86
C ARG A 82 0.22 15.65 6.29
N GLU A 83 1.48 16.05 6.24
CA GLU A 83 2.01 17.32 5.76
C GLU A 83 1.73 17.50 4.26
N LEU A 84 1.73 16.41 3.48
CA LEU A 84 1.43 16.43 2.04
C LEU A 84 -0.08 16.36 1.74
N ARG A 85 -0.93 15.99 2.72
CA ARG A 85 -2.40 16.03 2.55
C ARG A 85 -2.91 17.48 2.51
N GLU A 86 -2.27 18.39 3.23
CA GLU A 86 -2.69 19.80 3.31
C GLU A 86 -2.30 20.62 2.07
N VAL A 87 -1.21 20.25 1.38
CA VAL A 87 -0.79 20.92 0.13
C VAL A 87 -1.83 20.72 -0.97
N ARG A 88 -2.49 19.55 -1.01
CA ARG A 88 -3.58 19.25 -1.95
C ARG A 88 -4.83 20.09 -1.69
N HIS A 89 -5.03 20.59 -0.47
CA HIS A 89 -6.15 21.46 -0.11
C HIS A 89 -5.90 22.93 -0.47
N LYS A 90 -4.63 23.37 -0.49
CA LYS A 90 -4.26 24.78 -0.80
C LYS A 90 -4.17 25.08 -2.30
N SER A 91 -3.99 24.08 -3.16
CA SER A 91 -3.96 24.26 -4.62
C SER A 91 -5.33 24.23 -5.31
N VAL A 92 -6.41 23.94 -4.56
CA VAL A 92 -7.80 23.99 -5.08
C VAL A 92 -8.43 25.37 -4.85
N TRP A 93 -7.79 26.23 -4.04
CA TRP A 93 -8.31 27.55 -3.67
C TRP A 93 -7.33 28.70 -3.97
N ASN A 94 -6.32 28.47 -4.82
CA ASN A 94 -5.43 29.51 -5.35
C ASN A 94 -5.46 29.49 -6.88
#